data_AF-A0A7X9ACI8-F1
#
_entry.id   AF-A0A7X9ACI8-F1
#
_cell.length_a   1.000
_cell.length_b   1.000
_cell.length_c   1.000
_cell.angle_alpha   90.00
_cell.angle_beta   90.00
_cell.angle_gamma   90.00
#
_symmetry.space_group_name_H-M   'P 1'
#
loop_
_entity.id
_entity.type
_entity.pdbx_description
1 polymer ?
#
loop_
_entity_poly.entity_id
_entity_poly.type
_entity_poly.pdbx_seq_one_letter_code
_entity_poly.pdbx_strand_id
1 'polypeptide(L)' 'MGLLKKLKEVGLSIIPIIALIAVLHFFVTPLPDGDLLNFAIGGLFIIFGLSIFLTGIEVGLIPIGERIGSD' A
#
# COMPACT_ATOMS: atom_id res chain seq x y z
N MET A 1 -8.27 -3.56 15.14
CA MET A 1 -8.56 -2.75 13.93
C MET A 1 -8.86 -3.68 12.78
N GLY A 2 -9.91 -3.44 11.99
CA GLY A 2 -10.25 -4.33 10.88
C GLY A 2 -9.36 -4.11 9.64
N LEU A 3 -9.14 -5.17 8.86
CA LEU A 3 -8.43 -5.14 7.57
C LEU A 3 -8.93 -4.02 6.65
N LEU A 4 -10.25 -3.76 6.65
CA LEU A 4 -10.88 -2.68 5.87
C LEU A 4 -10.34 -1.28 6.25
N LYS A 5 -10.00 -1.07 7.52
CA LYS A 5 -9.40 0.20 7.97
C LYS A 5 -7.98 0.35 7.41
N LYS A 6 -7.17 -0.73 7.42
CA LYS A 6 -5.82 -0.73 6.85
C LYS A 6 -5.83 -0.53 5.34
N LEU A 7 -6.75 -1.20 4.65
CA LEU A 7 -6.96 -0.97 3.21
C LEU A 7 -7.28 0.49 2.91
N LYS A 8 -8.12 1.13 3.72
CA LYS A 8 -8.43 2.57 3.57
C LYS A 8 -7.21 3.45 3.86
N GLU A 9 -6.49 3.21 4.95
CA GLU A 9 -5.30 3.98 5.35
C GLU A 9 -4.21 3.88 4.27
N VAL A 10 -3.83 2.67 3.88
CA VAL A 10 -2.79 2.41 2.87
C VAL A 10 -3.25 2.92 1.51
N GLY A 11 -4.51 2.70 1.13
CA GLY A 11 -5.08 3.20 -0.12
C GLY A 11 -5.02 4.73 -0.21
N LEU A 12 -5.38 5.44 0.86
CA LEU A 12 -5.29 6.91 0.92
C LEU A 12 -3.86 7.43 0.76
N SER A 13 -2.84 6.65 1.16
CA SER A 13 -1.43 7.02 0.96
C SER A 13 -0.92 6.72 -0.45
N ILE A 14 -1.34 5.62 -1.06
CA ILE A 14 -0.80 5.15 -2.36
C ILE A 14 -1.53 5.76 -3.55
N ILE A 15 -2.85 5.96 -3.47
CA ILE A 15 -3.65 6.54 -4.56
C ILE A 15 -3.09 7.91 -5.02
N PRO A 16 -2.69 8.85 -4.15
CA PRO A 16 -2.08 10.12 -4.57
C PRO A 16 -0.78 9.93 -5.35
N ILE A 17 0.04 8.94 -4.98
CA ILE A 17 1.29 8.61 -5.68
C ILE A 17 0.97 8.11 -7.09
N ILE A 18 -0.05 7.24 -7.21
CA ILE A 18 -0.49 6.74 -8.51
C ILE A 18 -1.05 7.86 -9.39
N ALA A 19 -1.86 8.74 -8.81
CA ALA A 19 -2.41 9.89 -9.50
C ALA A 19 -1.29 10.84 -9.99
N LEU A 20 -0.26 11.08 -9.17
CA LEU A 20 0.89 11.90 -9.55
C LEU A 20 1.62 11.29 -10.75
N ILE A 21 1.88 9.99 -10.74
CA ILE A 21 2.56 9.30 -11.85
C ILE A 21 1.71 9.33 -13.12
N ALA A 22 0.38 9.20 -13.00
CA ALA A 22 -0.52 9.37 -14.14
C ALA A 22 -0.44 10.80 -14.71
N VAL A 23 -0.42 11.82 -13.86
CA VAL A 23 -0.22 13.22 -14.31
C VAL A 23 1.14 13.36 -15.03
N LEU A 24 2.23 12.86 -14.45
CA LEU A 24 3.55 12.96 -15.10
C LEU A 24 3.60 12.21 -16.44
N HIS A 25 2.93 11.06 -16.54
CA HIS A 25 2.77 10.30 -17.79
C HIS A 25 2.12 11.17 -18.89
N PHE A 26 1.02 11.85 -18.58
CA PHE A 26 0.29 12.61 -19.60
C PHE A 26 0.92 13.97 -19.95
N PHE A 27 1.61 14.62 -19.00
CA PHE A 27 2.06 16.01 -19.17
C PHE A 27 3.57 16.18 -19.40
N VAL A 28 4.42 15.26 -18.90
CA VAL A 28 5.87 15.46 -18.90
C VAL A 28 6.59 14.38 -19.70
N THR A 29 6.37 13.11 -19.34
CA THR A 29 7.07 11.98 -19.94
C THR A 29 6.09 10.82 -20.15
N PRO A 30 5.54 10.66 -21.37
CA PRO A 30 4.70 9.51 -21.67
C PRO A 30 5.52 8.24 -21.52
N LEU A 31 5.03 7.35 -20.64
CA LEU A 31 5.57 6.01 -20.50
C LEU A 31 5.24 5.18 -21.74
N PRO A 32 6.06 4.16 -22.06
CA PRO A 32 5.74 3.16 -23.08
C PRO A 32 4.36 2.54 -22.87
N ASP A 33 3.76 2.09 -23.98
CA ASP A 33 2.43 1.48 -23.97
C ASP A 33 2.35 0.32 -22.97
N GLY A 34 1.36 0.37 -22.08
CA GLY A 34 1.12 -0.66 -21.07
C GLY A 34 1.83 -0.45 -19.73
N ASP A 35 2.87 0.39 -19.65
CA ASP A 35 3.61 0.61 -18.39
C ASP A 35 2.76 1.33 -17.34
N LEU A 36 1.88 2.24 -17.74
CA LEU A 36 0.95 2.90 -16.82
C LEU A 36 -0.04 1.90 -16.19
N LEU A 37 -0.49 0.91 -16.96
CA LEU A 37 -1.40 -0.13 -16.48
C LEU A 37 -0.66 -1.08 -15.53
N ASN A 38 0.55 -1.51 -15.89
CA ASN A 38 1.42 -2.32 -15.03
C ASN A 38 1.69 -1.62 -13.70
N PHE A 39 1.95 -0.30 -13.74
CA PHE A 39 2.13 0.51 -12.56
C PHE A 39 0.87 0.58 -11.69
N ALA A 40 -0.31 0.77 -12.28
CA ALA A 40 -1.58 0.79 -11.54
C ALA A 40 -1.89 -0.57 -10.88
N ILE A 41 -1.66 -1.68 -11.60
CA ILE A 41 -1.83 -3.05 -11.07
C ILE A 41 -0.84 -3.30 -9.93
N GLY A 42 0.43 -2.90 -10.09
CA GLY A 42 1.44 -2.97 -9.04
C GLY A 42 1.03 -2.18 -7.81
N GLY A 43 0.52 -0.97 -7.99
CA GLY A 43 -0.04 -0.15 -6.90
C GLY A 43 -1.17 -0.86 -6.16
N LEU A 44 -2.06 -1.55 -6.88
CA LEU A 44 -3.13 -2.37 -6.30
C LEU A 44 -2.54 -3.49 -5.43
N PHE A 45 -1.56 -4.23 -5.95
CA PHE A 45 -0.87 -5.28 -5.20
C PHE A 45 -0.18 -4.75 -3.93
N ILE A 46 0.43 -3.57 -3.98
CA ILE A 46 1.03 -2.94 -2.80
C ILE A 46 -0.04 -2.60 -1.77
N ILE A 47 -1.19 -2.04 -2.17
CA ILE A 47 -2.27 -1.71 -1.24
C ILE A 47 -2.76 -2.96 -0.50
N PHE A 48 -3.02 -4.05 -1.23
CA PHE A 48 -3.46 -5.31 -0.62
C PHE A 48 -2.36 -5.94 0.24
N GLY A 49 -1.14 -6.06 -0.29
CA GLY A 49 -0.01 -6.68 0.38
C GLY A 49 0.35 -5.98 1.69
N LEU A 50 0.49 -4.65 1.66
CA LEU A 50 0.78 -3.87 2.87
C LEU A 50 -0.36 -3.93 3.87
N SER A 51 -1.62 -3.89 3.43
CA SER A 51 -2.75 -3.95 4.36
C SER A 51 -2.81 -5.28 5.12
N ILE A 52 -2.59 -6.39 4.42
CA ILE A 52 -2.51 -7.73 5.03
C ILE A 52 -1.29 -7.81 5.95
N PHE A 53 -0.13 -7.35 5.49
CA PHE A 53 1.12 -7.35 6.25
C PHE A 53 1.00 -6.57 7.57
N LEU A 54 0.50 -5.33 7.51
CA LEU A 54 0.31 -4.48 8.70
C LEU A 54 -0.71 -5.09 9.66
N THR A 55 -1.80 -5.66 9.15
CA THR A 55 -2.78 -6.36 9.97
C THR A 55 -2.15 -7.58 10.65
N GLY A 56 -1.32 -8.34 9.93
CA GLY A 56 -0.58 -9.48 10.48
C GLY A 56 0.40 -9.08 11.59
N ILE A 57 1.10 -7.95 11.44
CA ILE A 57 1.98 -7.39 12.47
C ILE A 57 1.19 -7.02 13.72
N GLU A 58 0.07 -6.30 13.57
CA GLU A 58 -0.76 -5.86 14.70
C GLU A 58 -1.33 -7.03 15.50
N VAL A 59 -1.68 -8.14 14.83
CA VAL A 59 -2.27 -9.32 15.48
C VAL A 59 -1.22 -10.30 16.00
N GLY A 60 -0.09 -10.42 15.33
CA GLY A 60 0.94 -11.41 15.66
C GLY A 60 2.13 -10.79 16.38
N LEU A 61 2.89 -9.97 15.67
CA LEU A 61 4.21 -9.53 16.11
C LEU A 61 4.15 -8.56 17.31
N ILE A 62 3.25 -7.58 17.28
CA ILE A 62 3.11 -6.58 18.36
C ILE A 62 2.81 -7.24 19.72
N PRO A 63 1.76 -8.07 19.87
CA PRO A 63 1.45 -8.68 21.17
C PRO A 63 2.52 -9.67 21.65
N ILE A 64 3.28 -10.29 20.75
CA ILE A 64 4.44 -11.11 21.13
C ILE A 64 5.54 -10.21 21.69
N GLY A 65 5.85 -9.10 21.04
CA GLY A 65 6.86 -8.15 21.50
C GLY A 65 6.50 -7.54 22.86
N GLU A 66 5.24 -7.18 23.07
CA GLU A 66 4.75 -6.65 24.35
C GLU A 66 4.89 -7.66 25.48
N ARG A 67 4.62 -8.95 25.24
CA ARG A 67 4.78 -10.02 26.24
C ARG A 67 6.24 -10.29 26.59
N ILE A 68 7.14 -10.23 25.62
CA ILE A 68 8.58 -10.43 25.85
C ILE A 68 9.18 -9.24 26.61
N GLY A 69 8.72 -8.02 26.33
CA GLY A 69 9.22 -6.81 26.97
C GLY A 69 8.54 -6.46 28.30
N SER A 70 7.49 -7.17 28.71
CA SER A 70 6.79 -6.94 29.98
C SER A 70 7.39 -7.67 31.17
N ASP A 71 8.40 -8.52 30.95
CA ASP A 71 9.26 -9.13 31.98
C ASP A 71 10.60 -8.37 32.09
#